data_AF-A0A838IC00-F1
#
_entry.id   AF-A0A838IC00-F1
#
_cell.length_a   1.000
_cell.length_b   1.000
_cell.length_c   1.000
_cell.angle_alpha   90.00
_cell.angle_beta   90.00
_cell.angle_gamma   90.00
#
_symmetry.space_group_name_H-M   'P 1'
#
loop_
_entity.id
_entity.type
_entity.pdbx_description
1 polymer ?
#
loop_
_entity_poly.entity_id
_entity_poly.type
_entity_poly.pdbx_seq_one_letter_code
_entity_poly.pdbx_strand_id
1 'polypeptide(L)'
;MKPFKRRRLLPLLAVLPGAALALPTAAMADDRPDRDHDRDRGSRGAVYVQTNEAAGNRILAYRRGHDGSLGRPRSYSTGGLGTGLIRTSSQGPVVLSEDSHRLFSVTTDASSSFRARPGT
;
A
#
# COMPACT_ATOMS: atom_id res chain seq x y z
N MET A 1 38.17 17.50 -23.36
CA MET A 1 37.81 16.07 -23.20
C MET A 1 38.64 15.51 -22.03
N LYS A 2 38.00 15.10 -20.93
CA LYS A 2 38.68 14.59 -19.71
C LYS A 2 38.64 13.05 -19.69
N PRO A 3 39.75 12.33 -19.43
CA PRO A 3 39.75 10.87 -19.47
C PRO A 3 39.21 10.25 -18.16
N PHE A 4 38.26 9.33 -18.31
CA PHE A 4 37.73 8.49 -17.22
C PHE A 4 38.77 7.44 -16.80
N LYS A 5 39.26 7.50 -15.56
CA LYS A 5 40.01 6.39 -14.94
C LYS A 5 39.06 5.45 -14.22
N ARG A 6 38.83 4.27 -14.81
CA ARG A 6 38.22 3.12 -14.14
C ARG A 6 39.20 2.60 -13.08
N ARG A 7 38.76 2.49 -11.83
CA ARG A 7 39.48 1.74 -10.79
C ARG A 7 38.57 0.63 -10.29
N ARG A 8 38.89 -0.59 -10.70
CA ARG A 8 38.34 -1.83 -10.17
C ARG A 8 38.95 -2.05 -8.78
N LEU A 9 38.13 -2.32 -7.78
CA LEU A 9 38.54 -2.79 -6.45
C LEU A 9 37.48 -3.77 -5.92
N LEU A 10 37.71 -5.05 -6.19
CA LEU A 10 37.46 -6.16 -5.26
C LEU A 10 38.86 -6.59 -4.77
N PRO A 11 39.06 -7.21 -3.59
CA PRO A 11 38.13 -8.02 -2.80
C PRO A 11 38.18 -7.70 -1.29
N LEU A 12 37.34 -8.36 -0.46
CA LEU A 12 37.79 -9.30 0.57
C LEU A 12 36.60 -9.75 1.43
N LEU A 13 36.41 -11.06 1.41
CA LEU A 13 35.56 -11.85 2.28
C LEU A 13 36.08 -11.74 3.73
N ALA A 14 35.23 -11.38 4.68
CA ALA A 14 35.47 -11.61 6.10
C ALA A 14 34.32 -12.44 6.65
N VAL A 15 34.58 -13.74 6.83
CA VAL A 15 33.73 -14.68 7.58
C VAL A 15 34.04 -14.48 9.06
N LEU A 16 33.00 -14.28 9.88
CA LEU A 16 33.06 -14.40 11.33
C LEU A 16 31.91 -15.32 11.78
N PRO A 17 32.19 -16.47 12.44
CA PRO A 17 31.17 -17.32 13.03
C PRO A 17 30.83 -16.84 14.44
N GLY A 18 29.55 -16.74 14.80
CA GLY A 18 29.15 -16.23 16.11
C GLY A 18 27.76 -16.68 16.55
N ALA A 19 27.72 -17.81 17.26
CA ALA A 19 26.74 -18.28 18.23
C ALA A 19 25.23 -18.19 17.90
N ALA A 20 24.64 -19.36 17.65
CA ALA A 20 23.20 -19.57 17.65
C ALA A 20 22.62 -19.46 19.07
N LEU A 21 21.69 -18.52 19.28
CA LEU A 21 20.69 -18.61 20.34
C LEU A 21 19.38 -19.08 19.71
N ALA A 22 19.08 -20.37 19.90
CA ALA A 22 17.78 -20.93 19.56
C ALA A 22 16.73 -20.35 20.52
N LEU A 23 15.90 -19.42 20.03
CA LEU A 23 14.71 -18.99 20.74
C LEU A 23 13.65 -20.10 20.60
N PRO A 24 12.97 -20.51 21.69
CA PRO A 24 11.78 -21.32 21.55
C PRO A 24 10.71 -20.47 20.85
N THR A 25 10.48 -20.72 19.56
CA THR A 25 9.26 -20.26 18.89
C THR A 25 8.12 -21.06 19.52
N ALA A 26 7.49 -20.50 20.55
CA ALA A 26 6.14 -20.89 20.90
C ALA A 26 5.30 -20.65 19.64
N ALA A 27 4.90 -21.73 18.97
CA ALA A 27 3.85 -21.69 17.98
C ALA A 27 2.60 -21.19 18.69
N MET A 28 2.38 -19.87 18.67
CA MET A 28 1.08 -19.32 18.94
C MET A 28 0.19 -19.84 17.82
N ALA A 29 -0.58 -20.87 18.13
CA ALA A 29 -1.76 -21.23 17.38
C ALA A 29 -2.65 -19.98 17.38
N ASP A 30 -2.52 -19.20 16.32
CA ASP A 30 -3.34 -18.03 16.05
C ASP A 30 -4.71 -18.56 15.63
N ASP A 31 -5.49 -18.99 16.63
CA ASP A 31 -6.92 -19.23 16.51
C ASP A 31 -7.59 -17.87 16.32
N ARG A 32 -7.41 -17.28 15.13
CA ARG A 32 -8.20 -16.14 14.70
C ARG A 32 -9.50 -16.71 14.20
N PRO A 33 -10.62 -16.56 14.92
CA PRO A 33 -11.90 -16.75 14.30
C PRO A 33 -11.94 -15.84 13.09
N ASP A 34 -12.28 -16.43 11.96
CA ASP A 34 -12.61 -15.80 10.69
C ASP A 34 -13.77 -14.80 10.92
N ARG A 35 -13.42 -13.63 11.48
CA ARG A 35 -14.32 -12.51 11.74
C ARG A 35 -14.34 -11.54 10.57
N ASP A 36 -14.07 -12.01 9.34
CA ASP A 36 -14.33 -11.17 8.17
C ASP A 36 -15.83 -11.10 7.88
N HIS A 37 -16.63 -12.13 8.22
CA HIS A 37 -18.07 -12.12 7.97
C HIS A 37 -18.90 -11.24 8.93
N ASP A 38 -18.45 -11.03 10.16
CA ASP A 38 -19.23 -10.28 11.17
C ASP A 38 -18.99 -8.77 11.13
N ARG A 39 -17.84 -8.34 10.59
CA ARG A 39 -17.55 -6.90 10.44
C ARG A 39 -18.25 -6.28 9.24
N ASP A 40 -18.62 -7.09 8.24
CA ASP A 40 -19.21 -6.56 7.01
C ASP A 40 -20.57 -5.90 7.33
N ARG A 41 -21.45 -6.58 8.08
CA ARG A 41 -22.77 -6.05 8.49
C ARG A 41 -22.76 -4.72 9.27
N GLY A 42 -21.60 -4.28 9.75
CA GLY A 42 -21.43 -3.04 10.52
C GLY A 42 -20.65 -1.93 9.80
N SER A 43 -20.23 -2.15 8.55
CA SER A 43 -19.40 -1.19 7.81
C SER A 43 -20.23 -0.32 6.86
N ARG A 44 -20.10 1.01 6.94
CA ARG A 44 -20.87 1.99 6.15
C ARG A 44 -20.22 2.33 4.80
N GLY A 45 -19.39 1.45 4.26
CA GLY A 45 -18.59 1.74 3.07
C GLY A 45 -17.08 1.74 3.33
N ALA A 46 -16.35 2.37 2.41
CA ALA A 46 -14.90 2.45 2.43
C ALA A 46 -14.40 3.86 2.15
N VAL A 47 -13.23 4.20 2.67
CA VAL A 47 -12.49 5.42 2.35
C VAL A 47 -11.29 5.04 1.50
N TYR A 48 -11.07 5.77 0.42
CA TYR A 48 -9.96 5.52 -0.50
C TYR A 48 -9.02 6.72 -0.51
N VAL A 49 -7.72 6.46 -0.34
CA VAL A 49 -6.67 7.49 -0.31
C VAL A 49 -5.58 7.12 -1.31
N GLN A 50 -5.17 8.06 -2.14
CA GLN A 50 -4.03 7.90 -3.03
C GLN A 50 -2.74 8.36 -2.34
N THR A 51 -1.66 7.56 -2.41
CA THR A 51 -0.43 7.84 -1.63
C THR A 51 0.45 8.95 -2.20
N ASN A 52 0.32 9.27 -3.50
CA ASN A 52 1.17 10.22 -4.22
C ASN A 52 2.67 9.85 -4.19
N GLU A 53 3.01 8.58 -4.01
CA GLU A 53 4.41 8.14 -3.97
C GLU A 53 5.10 8.23 -5.34
N ALA A 54 6.25 8.90 -5.40
CA ALA A 54 7.04 9.05 -6.63
C ALA A 54 7.69 7.75 -7.13
N ALA A 55 7.84 6.75 -6.26
CA ALA A 55 8.43 5.45 -6.58
C ALA A 55 7.38 4.34 -6.82
N GLY A 56 6.09 4.69 -6.83
CA GLY A 56 5.00 3.74 -7.03
C GLY A 56 3.76 4.15 -6.26
N ASN A 57 2.85 4.83 -6.95
CA ASN A 57 1.64 5.35 -6.35
C ASN A 57 0.63 4.24 -6.10
N ARG A 58 -0.13 4.36 -5.00
CA ARG A 58 -1.07 3.32 -4.56
C ARG A 58 -2.39 3.92 -4.11
N ILE A 59 -3.44 3.12 -4.20
CA ILE A 59 -4.71 3.35 -3.51
C ILE A 59 -4.71 2.54 -2.21
N LEU A 60 -4.92 3.24 -1.09
CA LEU A 60 -5.20 2.65 0.22
C LEU A 60 -6.72 2.62 0.41
N ALA A 61 -7.29 1.43 0.56
CA ALA A 61 -8.71 1.23 0.81
C ALA A 61 -8.94 0.85 2.28
N TYR A 62 -9.60 1.73 3.02
CA TYR A 62 -9.97 1.54 4.41
C TYR A 62 -11.42 1.11 4.50
N ARG A 63 -11.71 0.03 5.25
CA ARG A 63 -13.08 -0.26 5.68
C ARG A 63 -13.48 0.77 6.74
N ARG A 64 -14.67 1.35 6.60
CA ARG A 64 -15.18 2.36 7.53
C ARG A 64 -16.28 1.78 8.40
N GLY A 65 -16.06 1.76 9.72
CA GLY A 65 -17.04 1.36 10.71
C GLY A 65 -18.24 2.32 10.77
N HIS A 66 -19.32 1.90 11.43
CA HIS A 66 -20.52 2.72 11.62
C HIS A 66 -20.25 4.02 12.38
N ASP A 67 -19.28 3.99 13.30
CA ASP A 67 -18.77 5.12 14.09
C ASP A 67 -17.76 5.99 13.32
N GLY A 68 -17.44 5.62 12.07
CA GLY A 68 -16.45 6.29 11.23
C GLY A 68 -15.02 5.84 11.46
N SER A 69 -14.77 4.88 12.37
CA SER A 69 -13.43 4.31 12.57
C SER A 69 -12.91 3.66 11.28
N LEU A 70 -11.60 3.77 11.04
CA LEU A 70 -10.95 3.17 9.87
C LEU A 70 -10.21 1.89 10.29
N GLY A 71 -10.54 0.77 9.64
CA GLY A 71 -9.81 -0.47 9.79
C GLY A 71 -8.42 -0.41 9.13
N ARG A 72 -7.66 -1.51 9.21
CA ARG A 72 -6.39 -1.62 8.48
C ARG A 72 -6.62 -1.51 6.97
N PRO A 73 -5.82 -0.71 6.24
CA PRO A 73 -6.02 -0.55 4.80
C PRO A 73 -5.53 -1.77 4.03
N ARG A 74 -6.20 -2.04 2.90
CA ARG A 74 -5.60 -2.82 1.80
C ARG A 74 -4.96 -1.86 0.80
N SER A 75 -3.84 -2.28 0.20
CA SER A 75 -3.08 -1.45 -0.75
C SER A 75 -3.16 -2.02 -2.16
N TYR A 76 -3.39 -1.14 -3.14
CA TYR A 76 -3.49 -1.50 -4.55
C TYR A 76 -2.58 -0.59 -5.38
N SER A 77 -1.71 -1.19 -6.20
CA SER A 77 -0.87 -0.43 -7.14
C SER A 77 -1.76 0.26 -8.17
N THR A 78 -1.47 1.54 -8.46
CA THR A 78 -2.11 2.23 -9.60
C THR A 78 -1.40 1.95 -10.93
N GLY A 79 -0.19 1.39 -10.87
CA GLY A 79 0.68 1.20 -12.03
C GLY A 79 1.41 2.47 -12.50
N GLY A 80 1.06 3.64 -11.94
CA GLY A 80 1.68 4.92 -12.27
C GLY A 80 2.42 5.53 -11.08
N LEU A 81 3.08 6.66 -11.34
CA LEU A 81 3.84 7.39 -10.35
C LEU A 81 3.05 8.57 -9.79
N GLY A 82 3.37 8.91 -8.55
CA GLY A 82 2.99 10.19 -7.97
C GLY A 82 4.10 11.20 -8.17
N THR A 83 3.89 12.40 -7.62
CA THR A 83 4.93 13.43 -7.61
C THR A 83 5.82 13.36 -6.37
N GLY A 84 5.33 12.77 -5.27
CA GLY A 84 6.00 12.81 -3.96
C GLY A 84 6.06 14.20 -3.32
N LEU A 85 5.45 15.22 -3.94
CA LEU A 85 5.49 16.60 -3.46
C LEU A 85 4.26 16.91 -2.60
N ILE A 86 4.47 17.58 -1.47
CA ILE A 86 3.42 17.95 -0.50
C ILE A 86 2.48 19.04 -1.05
N ARG A 87 2.95 19.84 -2.01
CA ARG A 87 2.20 20.95 -2.63
C ARG A 87 2.04 20.76 -4.12
N THR A 88 1.26 19.77 -4.51
CA THR A 88 0.68 19.77 -5.86
C THR A 88 -0.72 20.34 -5.79
N SER A 89 -1.03 21.31 -6.64
CA SER A 89 -2.42 21.67 -6.96
C SER A 89 -3.18 20.39 -7.31
N SER A 90 -4.02 19.91 -6.39
CA SER A 90 -4.92 18.75 -6.51
C SER A 90 -4.70 17.92 -7.78
N GLN A 91 -3.71 17.01 -7.78
CA GLN A 91 -3.55 16.13 -8.94
C GLN A 91 -4.62 15.04 -8.88
N GLY A 92 -5.62 15.17 -9.74
CA GLY A 92 -6.39 14.05 -10.26
C GLY A 92 -7.27 13.35 -9.23
N PRO A 93 -8.56 13.70 -9.12
CA PRO A 93 -9.43 13.21 -8.08
C PRO A 93 -9.53 11.68 -8.13
N VAL A 94 -9.39 11.05 -6.97
CA VAL A 94 -9.99 9.73 -6.77
C VAL A 94 -11.49 9.96 -6.79
N VAL A 95 -12.18 9.41 -7.78
CA VAL A 95 -13.64 9.53 -7.92
C VAL A 95 -14.26 8.15 -7.77
N LEU A 96 -15.24 8.06 -6.87
CA LEU A 96 -16.12 6.90 -6.76
C LEU A 96 -17.33 7.16 -7.67
N SER A 97 -17.69 6.17 -8.49
CA SER A 97 -18.92 6.22 -9.29
C SER A 97 -20.13 6.41 -8.39
N GLU A 98 -21.21 6.98 -8.93
CA GLU A 98 -22.44 7.27 -8.17
C GLU A 98 -23.04 6.01 -7.53
N ASP A 99 -22.97 4.87 -8.23
CA ASP A 99 -23.37 3.55 -7.75
C ASP A 99 -22.39 2.92 -6.73
N SER A 100 -21.29 3.60 -6.40
CA SER A 100 -20.24 3.15 -5.49
C SER A 100 -19.55 1.83 -5.86
N HIS A 101 -19.65 1.37 -7.12
CA HIS A 101 -19.06 0.12 -7.57
C HIS A 101 -17.72 0.25 -8.29
N ARG A 102 -17.33 1.47 -8.69
CA ARG A 102 -16.07 1.72 -9.39
C ARG A 102 -15.34 2.92 -8.84
N LEU A 103 -14.04 2.77 -8.65
CA LEU A 103 -13.14 3.84 -8.29
C LEU A 103 -12.23 4.13 -9.48
N PHE A 104 -12.10 5.41 -9.84
CA PHE A 104 -11.19 5.88 -10.87
C PHE A 104 -10.06 6.68 -10.24
N SER A 105 -8.85 6.46 -10.72
CA SER A 105 -7.65 7.15 -10.28
C SER A 105 -6.87 7.63 -11.50
N VAL A 106 -6.40 8.86 -11.42
CA VAL A 106 -5.52 9.49 -12.40
C VAL A 106 -4.20 9.81 -11.72
N THR A 107 -3.12 9.48 -12.42
CA THR A 107 -1.74 9.75 -12.01
C THR A 107 -1.05 10.57 -13.10
N THR A 108 0.23 10.91 -12.91
CA THR A 108 0.97 11.73 -13.88
C THR A 108 1.12 11.06 -15.24
N ASP A 109 1.14 9.73 -15.27
CA ASP A 109 1.54 8.91 -16.42
C ASP A 109 0.54 7.77 -16.71
N ALA A 110 -0.44 7.53 -15.83
CA ALA A 110 -1.42 6.46 -15.99
C ALA A 110 -2.81 6.81 -15.45
N SER A 111 -3.82 6.11 -15.98
CA SER A 111 -5.19 6.11 -15.48
C SER A 111 -5.62 4.67 -15.19
N SER A 112 -6.28 4.45 -14.06
CA SER A 112 -6.65 3.12 -13.57
C SER A 112 -8.07 3.09 -13.01
N SER A 113 -8.71 1.92 -13.07
CA SER A 113 -10.03 1.70 -12.45
C SER A 113 -10.02 0.46 -11.56
N PHE A 114 -10.77 0.52 -10.47
CA PHE A 114 -10.87 -0.54 -9.47
C PHE A 114 -12.33 -0.86 -9.19
N ARG A 115 -12.66 -2.14 -8.96
CA ARG A 115 -13.96 -2.50 -8.39
C ARG A 115 -13.99 -2.05 -6.93
N ALA A 116 -14.89 -1.13 -6.60
CA ALA A 116 -15.14 -0.75 -5.23
C ALA A 116 -16.04 -1.78 -4.55
N ARG A 117 -15.75 -2.03 -3.27
CA ARG A 117 -16.62 -2.82 -2.39
C ARG A 117 -17.10 -1.89 -1.28
N PRO A 118 -18.25 -1.24 -1.45
CA PRO A 118 -18.94 -0.63 -0.32
C PRO A 118 -19.18 -1.74 0.70
N GLY A 119 -18.82 -1.52 1.96
CA GLY A 119 -19.15 -2.44 3.05
C GLY A 119 -20.63 -2.82 2.99
N THR A 120 -20.91 -4.12 2.94
CA THR A 120 -22.25 -4.70 3.00
C THR A 120 -22.58 -5.11 4.42
#